data_AF-A0A970VKV9-F1
#
_entry.id   AF-A0A970VKV9-F1
#
_cell.length_a   1.000
_cell.length_b   1.000
_cell.length_c   1.000
_cell.angle_alpha   90.00
_cell.angle_beta   90.00
_cell.angle_gamma   90.00
#
_symmetry.space_group_name_H-M   'P 1'
#
loop_
_entity.id
_entity.type
_entity.pdbx_description
1 polymer ?
#
loop_
_entity_poly.entity_id
_entity_poly.type
_entity_poly.pdbx_seq_one_letter_code
_entity_poly.pdbx_strand_id
1 'polypeptide(L)' 'MKARSVAILSGKGGTGKTFVSVNLASVSAPSTYIDCDAEEPNGHLFFKPQIRRVQEVT' A
#
# COMPACT_ATOMS: atom_id res chain seq x y z
N MET A 1 -21.66 -1.72 7.51
CA MET A 1 -20.83 -0.52 7.30
C MET A 1 -20.30 -0.53 5.88
N LYS A 2 -20.21 0.62 5.19
CA LYS A 2 -19.73 0.70 3.80
C LYS A 2 -18.20 0.77 3.79
N ALA A 3 -17.54 -0.15 3.08
CA ALA A 3 -16.10 -0.07 2.85
C ALA A 3 -15.77 1.23 2.09
N ARG A 4 -14.72 1.92 2.51
CA ARG A 4 -14.22 3.14 1.85
C ARG A 4 -12.82 2.86 1.31
N SER A 5 -12.60 3.19 0.05
CA SER A 5 -11.28 3.16 -0.58
C SER A 5 -10.68 4.55 -0.52
N VAL A 6 -9.43 4.64 -0.08
CA VAL A 6 -8.65 5.88 -0.06
C VAL A 6 -7.41 5.64 -0.91
N ALA A 7 -7.21 6.47 -1.93
CA ALA A 7 -6.00 6.46 -2.74
C ALA A 7 -5.10 7.62 -2.32
N ILE A 8 -3.83 7.34 -2.07
CA ILE A 8 -2.81 8.34 -1.74
C ILE A 8 -1.94 8.53 -2.99
N LEU A 9 -2.04 9.71 -3.61
CA LEU A 9 -1.34 10.03 -4.85
C LEU A 9 -0.40 11.23 -4.64
N SER A 10 0.59 11.35 -5.52
CA SER A 10 1.49 12.50 -5.59
C SER A 10 2.12 12.57 -6.98
N GLY A 11 2.28 13.78 -7.50
CA GLY A 11 2.89 14.01 -8.81
C GLY A 11 4.41 13.91 -8.88
N LYS A 12 5.10 13.60 -7.76
CA LYS A 12 6.56 13.46 -7.71
C LYS A 12 6.98 12.26 -6.85
N GLY A 13 8.12 11.66 -7.19
CA GLY A 13 8.81 10.67 -6.35
C GLY A 13 9.33 11.29 -5.05
N GLY A 14 9.46 10.48 -3.99
CA GLY A 14 10.06 10.91 -2.71
C GLY A 14 9.17 11.80 -1.82
N THR A 15 7.90 12.01 -2.15
CA THR A 15 6.97 12.85 -1.37
C THR A 15 6.34 12.16 -0.16
N GLY A 16 6.77 10.94 0.17
CA GLY A 16 6.29 10.20 1.35
C GLY A 16 4.95 9.49 1.18
N LYS A 17 4.45 9.29 -0.05
CA LYS A 17 3.19 8.57 -0.34
C LYS A 17 3.10 7.25 0.44
N THR A 18 4.10 6.38 0.28
CA THR A 18 4.13 5.06 0.94
C THR A 18 4.11 5.21 2.45
N PHE A 19 4.90 6.13 3.01
CA PHE A 19 4.96 6.38 4.45
C PHE A 19 3.59 6.79 5.04
N VAL A 20 2.87 7.67 4.34
CA VAL A 20 1.51 8.05 4.75
C VAL A 20 0.55 6.87 4.60
N SER A 21 0.57 6.15 3.48
CA SER A 21 -0.33 5.03 3.22
C SER A 21 -0.19 3.89 4.25
N VAL A 22 1.04 3.49 4.60
CA VAL A 22 1.27 2.40 5.56
C VAL A 22 0.82 2.78 6.97
N ASN A 23 1.09 4.01 7.41
CA ASN A 23 0.65 4.47 8.74
C ASN A 23 -0.87 4.63 8.79
N LEU A 24 -1.50 5.17 7.74
CA LEU A 24 -2.95 5.29 7.67
C LEU A 24 -3.63 3.92 7.76
N ALA A 25 -3.14 2.91 7.02
CA ALA A 25 -3.63 1.54 7.14
C ALA A 25 -3.41 0.98 8.56
N SER A 26 -2.23 1.18 9.14
CA SER A 26 -1.89 0.66 10.48
C SER A 26 -2.83 1.16 11.59
N VAL A 27 -3.38 2.38 11.46
CA VAL A 27 -4.29 2.96 12.47
C VAL A 27 -5.77 2.75 12.16
N SER A 28 -6.12 2.32 10.94
CA SER A 28 -7.51 2.25 10.46
C SER A 28 -8.14 0.85 10.57
N ALA A 29 -7.79 0.07 11.60
CA ALA A 29 -8.24 -1.32 11.71
C ALA A 29 -9.78 -1.43 11.88
N PRO A 30 -10.46 -2.33 11.12
CA PRO A 30 -9.91 -3.22 10.10
C PRO A 30 -9.66 -2.51 8.75
N SER A 31 -8.49 -2.71 8.16
CA SER A 31 -8.12 -2.14 6.86
C SER A 31 -7.37 -3.12 5.98
N THR A 32 -7.47 -2.91 4.66
CA THR A 32 -6.64 -3.58 3.65
C THR A 32 -5.69 -2.57 3.03
N TYR A 33 -4.39 -2.89 3.05
CA TYR A 33 -3.36 -2.12 2.36
C TYR A 33 -3.10 -2.71 0.97
N ILE A 34 -2.99 -1.85 -0.03
CA ILE A 34 -2.65 -2.23 -1.41
C ILE A 34 -1.53 -1.29 -1.86
N ASP A 35 -0.42 -1.85 -2.30
CA ASP A 35 0.67 -1.09 -2.92
C ASP A 35 0.45 -1.04 -4.43
N CYS A 36 0.13 0.13 -4.95
CA CYS A 36 -0.17 0.34 -6.37
C CYS A 36 1.03 0.88 -7.16
N ASP A 37 2.21 0.98 -6.54
CA ASP A 37 3.43 1.37 -7.24
C ASP A 37 3.97 0.17 -8.05
N ALA A 38 3.85 0.25 -9.37
CA ALA A 38 4.23 -0.84 -10.28
C ALA A 38 5.74 -0.89 -10.55
N GLU A 39 6.43 0.26 -10.43
CA GLU A 39 7.87 0.35 -10.69
C GLU A 39 8.66 0.03 -9.41
N GLU A 40 8.25 0.60 -8.27
CA GLU A 40 8.99 0.49 -7.00
C GLU A 40 8.04 0.29 -5.80
N PRO A 41 7.43 -0.91 -5.63
CA PRO A 41 6.56 -1.20 -4.49
C PRO A 41 7.37 -1.22 -3.19
N ASN A 42 7.03 -0.32 -2.26
CA ASN A 42 7.80 -0.06 -1.03
C ASN A 42 7.08 -0.46 0.27
N GLY A 43 5.80 -0.82 0.22
CA GLY A 43 5.01 -1.18 1.40
C GLY A 43 5.54 -2.39 2.16
N HIS A 44 6.18 -3.32 1.45
CA HIS A 44 6.76 -4.53 2.03
C HIS A 44 7.87 -4.23 3.04
N LEU A 45 8.56 -3.08 2.91
CA LEU A 45 9.61 -2.64 3.85
C LEU A 45 9.06 -2.39 5.25
N PHE A 46 7.79 -2.00 5.36
CA PHE A 46 7.13 -1.69 6.63
C PHE A 46 6.41 -2.90 7.22
N PHE A 47 5.59 -3.59 6.42
CA PHE A 47 4.73 -4.67 6.92
C PHE A 47 5.37 -6.05 6.90
N LYS A 48 6.50 -6.24 6.19
CA LYS A 48 7.22 -7.52 6.07
C LYS A 48 6.28 -8.71 5.83
N PRO A 49 5.42 -8.67 4.79
CA PRO A 49 4.39 -9.66 4.59
C PRO A 49 4.98 -11.03 4.21
N GLN A 50 4.29 -12.10 4.61
CA GLN A 50 4.54 -13.43 4.03
C GLN A 50 3.82 -13.52 2.67
N ILE A 51 4.58 -13.78 1.61
CA ILE A 51 4.03 -13.95 0.27
C ILE A 51 3.32 -15.31 0.20
N ARG A 52 1.98 -15.28 0.14
CA ARG A 52 1.16 -16.52 0.07
C ARG A 52 0.90 -17.01 -1.35
N ARG A 53 0.94 -16.11 -2.34
CA ARG A 53 0.66 -16.42 -3.76
C ARG A 53 1.42 -15.44 -4.64
N VAL A 54 2.01 -15.96 -5.71
CA VAL A 54 2.61 -15.20 -6.80
C VAL A 54 1.95 -15.68 -8.09
N GLN A 55 1.68 -14.77 -9.02
CA GLN A 55 1.09 -15.08 -10.31
C GLN A 55 1.74 -14.18 -11.36
N GLU A 56 2.17 -14.77 -12.48
CA GLU A 56 2.58 -14.01 -13.66
C GLU A 56 1.36 -13.38 -14.33
N VAL A 57 1.52 -12.14 -14.77
CA VAL A 57 0.48 -11.36 -15.45
C VAL A 57 0.97 -11.12 -16.88
N THR A 58 0.13 -11.49 -17.86
CA THR A 58 0.37 -11.29 -19.30
C THR A 58 -0.10 -9.91 -19.75
#